data_AF-A0A6I6EVL7-F1
#
_entry.id   AF-A0A6I6EVL7-F1
#
_cell.length_a   1.000
_cell.length_b   1.000
_cell.length_c   1.000
_cell.angle_alpha   90.00
_cell.angle_beta   90.00
_cell.angle_gamma   90.00
#
_symmetry.space_group_name_H-M   'P 1'
#
loop_
_entity.id
_entity.type
_entity.pdbx_description
1 polymer ?
#
loop_
_entity_poly.entity_id
_entity_poly.type
_entity_poly.pdbx_seq_one_letter_code
_entity_poly.pdbx_strand_id
1 'polypeptide(L)'
;MSSDIVKIFSKILESKFYQTLISVLLTFMTFFFISDDMAIVKRFGHFWGAIFIFVCWILIIETILITWKNIKKVYTKACDNQYRDVQREKQNKEILESLWTRIDEMSNVEKEKLKYFLNNNNQPLLEGNVSYSYGHLLNSDWVHKTQYTSNEQIKQKVNIIKNGQTKIEEFVYSPKYQYVLQEHIYEALKYSLEKYGRISHFD
;
A
#
# COMPACT_ATOMS: atom_id res chain seq x y z
N MET A 1 -35.63 44.60 17.28
CA MET A 1 -34.17 44.83 17.21
C MET A 1 -33.43 44.22 18.41
N SER A 2 -33.90 44.39 19.65
CA SER A 2 -33.28 43.75 20.85
C SER A 2 -33.45 42.20 20.91
N SER A 3 -34.59 41.66 20.47
CA SER A 3 -34.90 40.21 20.58
C SER A 3 -34.00 39.30 19.76
N ASP A 4 -33.56 39.74 18.58
CA ASP A 4 -32.81 38.90 17.65
C ASP A 4 -31.34 38.80 18.06
N ILE A 5 -30.79 39.88 18.62
CA ILE A 5 -29.45 39.91 19.21
C ILE A 5 -29.39 38.94 20.39
N VAL A 6 -30.40 38.96 21.27
CA VAL A 6 -30.46 38.04 22.44
C VAL A 6 -30.54 36.58 22.00
N LYS A 7 -31.34 36.26 20.96
CA LYS A 7 -31.41 34.90 20.41
C LYS A 7 -30.09 34.42 19.82
N ILE A 8 -29.38 35.29 19.10
CA ILE A 8 -28.06 34.97 18.53
C ILE A 8 -27.04 34.71 19.65
N PHE A 9 -27.01 35.56 20.67
CA PHE A 9 -26.14 35.36 21.83
C PHE A 9 -26.44 34.08 22.60
N SER A 10 -27.73 33.77 22.83
CA SER A 10 -28.15 32.53 23.50
C SER A 10 -27.67 31.28 22.75
N LYS A 11 -27.79 31.28 21.42
CA LYS A 11 -27.38 30.15 20.57
C LYS A 11 -25.86 29.92 20.56
N ILE A 12 -25.09 31.00 20.65
CA ILE A 12 -23.63 30.94 20.76
C ILE A 12 -23.22 30.43 22.15
N LEU A 13 -23.88 30.91 23.21
CA LEU A 13 -23.63 30.45 24.59
C LEU A 13 -23.90 28.96 24.75
N GLU A 14 -25.00 28.42 24.20
CA GLU A 14 -25.33 27.00 24.34
C GLU A 14 -24.36 26.08 23.59
N SER A 15 -23.92 26.46 22.39
CA SER A 15 -23.06 25.63 21.54
C SER A 15 -21.56 25.77 21.83
N LYS A 16 -21.15 26.92 22.38
CA LYS A 16 -19.75 27.32 22.56
C LYS A 16 -19.51 27.92 23.96
N PHE A 17 -20.17 27.40 24.99
CA PHE A 17 -20.13 27.95 26.36
C PHE A 17 -18.72 28.16 26.88
N TYR A 18 -17.86 27.14 26.79
CA TYR A 18 -16.47 27.21 27.26
C TYR A 18 -15.62 28.22 26.47
N GLN A 19 -15.80 28.28 25.13
CA GLN A 19 -15.11 29.27 24.29
C GLN A 19 -15.56 30.70 24.62
N THR A 20 -16.86 30.86 24.91
CA THR A 20 -17.45 32.12 25.33
C THR A 20 -16.87 32.56 26.69
N LEU A 21 -16.80 31.66 27.66
CA LEU A 21 -16.23 31.94 28.98
C LEU A 21 -14.75 32.36 28.89
N ILE A 22 -13.94 31.65 28.11
CA ILE A 22 -12.53 32.03 27.87
C ILE A 22 -12.45 33.38 27.18
N SER A 23 -13.26 33.62 26.15
CA SER A 23 -13.26 34.89 25.43
C SER A 23 -13.62 36.07 26.35
N VAL A 24 -14.60 35.90 27.24
CA VAL A 24 -14.94 36.91 28.25
C VAL A 24 -13.73 37.21 29.15
N LEU A 25 -13.08 36.17 29.69
CA LEU A 25 -11.90 36.34 30.55
C LEU A 25 -10.74 37.05 29.82
N LEU A 26 -10.47 36.65 28.57
CA LEU A 26 -9.43 37.27 27.75
C LEU A 26 -9.78 38.71 27.39
N THR A 27 -11.06 39.01 27.16
CA THR A 27 -11.53 40.38 26.94
C THR A 27 -11.29 41.24 28.17
N PHE A 28 -11.61 40.76 29.37
CA PHE A 28 -11.31 41.47 30.61
C PHE A 28 -9.81 41.71 30.79
N MET A 29 -8.97 40.71 30.55
CA MET A 29 -7.51 40.90 30.59
C MET A 29 -7.04 41.92 29.57
N THR A 30 -7.51 41.82 28.32
CA THR A 30 -7.12 42.74 27.25
C THR A 30 -7.53 44.17 27.58
N PHE A 31 -8.72 44.36 28.15
CA PHE A 31 -9.22 45.66 28.57
C PHE A 31 -8.51 46.21 29.80
N PHE A 32 -7.96 45.35 30.66
CA PHE A 32 -7.11 45.79 31.76
C PHE A 32 -5.77 46.35 31.26
N PHE A 33 -5.23 45.80 30.16
CA PHE A 33 -3.99 46.25 29.55
C PHE A 33 -4.17 47.28 28.42
N ILE A 34 -5.40 47.62 28.06
CA ILE A 34 -5.66 48.56 26.97
C ILE A 34 -5.36 49.99 27.43
N SER A 35 -4.61 50.74 26.63
CA SER A 35 -4.44 52.17 26.86
C SER A 35 -5.70 52.90 26.39
N ASP A 36 -6.13 53.91 27.17
CA ASP A 36 -7.29 54.75 26.85
C ASP A 36 -7.15 55.51 25.52
N ASP A 37 -5.93 55.60 24.97
CA ASP A 37 -5.65 56.23 23.68
C ASP A 37 -5.99 55.36 22.46
N MET A 38 -6.45 54.12 22.67
CA MET A 38 -6.91 53.25 21.58
C MET A 38 -8.07 53.90 20.80
N ALA A 39 -7.89 54.01 19.49
CA ALA A 39 -8.84 54.70 18.60
C ALA A 39 -10.28 54.17 18.68
N ILE A 40 -10.45 52.87 18.96
CA ILE A 40 -11.77 52.22 19.10
C ILE A 40 -12.46 52.71 20.38
N VAL A 41 -11.72 52.74 21.49
CA VAL A 41 -12.22 53.21 22.80
C VAL A 41 -12.55 54.70 22.74
N LYS A 42 -11.69 55.49 22.12
CA LYS A 42 -11.85 56.95 21.98
C LYS A 42 -13.01 57.36 21.06
N ARG A 43 -13.31 56.57 20.00
CA ARG A 43 -14.35 56.91 19.02
C ARG A 43 -15.71 56.28 19.31
N PHE A 44 -15.74 55.07 19.85
CA PHE A 44 -16.98 54.30 20.05
C PHE A 44 -17.32 54.05 21.53
N GLY A 45 -16.44 54.44 22.45
CA GLY A 45 -16.62 54.24 23.88
C GLY A 45 -16.23 52.83 24.36
N HIS A 46 -16.01 52.71 25.67
CA HIS A 46 -15.53 51.48 26.31
C HIS A 46 -16.45 50.26 26.07
N PHE A 47 -17.76 50.47 26.05
CA PHE A 47 -18.75 49.39 25.86
C PHE A 47 -18.62 48.70 24.49
N TRP A 48 -18.57 49.48 23.41
CA TRP A 48 -18.44 48.95 22.05
C TRP A 48 -17.04 48.36 21.80
N GLY A 49 -16.00 48.94 22.40
CA GLY A 49 -14.65 48.38 22.38
C GLY A 49 -14.57 47.00 23.03
N ALA A 50 -15.23 46.80 24.18
CA ALA A 50 -15.29 45.50 24.86
C ALA A 50 -16.00 44.44 24.02
N ILE A 51 -17.14 44.78 23.40
CA ILE A 51 -17.86 43.86 22.50
C ILE A 51 -16.98 43.47 21.30
N PHE A 52 -16.28 44.43 20.70
CA PHE A 52 -15.40 44.16 19.56
C PHE A 52 -14.26 43.20 19.93
N ILE A 53 -13.55 43.47 21.03
CA ILE A 53 -12.45 42.62 21.52
C ILE A 53 -12.95 41.21 21.84
N PHE A 54 -14.13 41.09 22.44
CA PHE A 54 -14.77 39.80 22.71
C PHE A 54 -15.05 39.00 21.44
N VAL A 55 -15.54 39.65 20.39
CA VAL A 55 -15.75 38.99 19.09
C VAL A 55 -14.40 38.55 18.49
N CYS A 56 -13.37 39.39 18.56
CA CYS A 56 -12.03 39.02 18.11
C CYS A 56 -11.49 37.78 18.82
N TRP A 57 -11.64 37.68 20.14
CA TRP A 57 -11.20 36.52 20.91
C TRP A 57 -11.97 35.24 20.55
N ILE A 58 -13.29 35.32 20.32
CA ILE A 58 -14.06 34.17 19.81
C ILE A 58 -13.49 33.69 18.48
N LEU A 59 -13.24 34.60 17.54
CA LEU A 59 -12.70 34.25 16.23
C LEU A 59 -11.30 33.63 16.32
N ILE A 60 -10.43 34.14 17.20
CA ILE A 60 -9.10 33.61 17.44
C ILE A 60 -9.18 32.18 17.98
N ILE A 61 -9.99 31.95 19.02
CA ILE A 61 -10.16 30.62 19.63
C ILE A 61 -10.70 29.62 18.59
N GLU A 62 -11.72 30.01 17.82
CA GLU A 62 -12.29 29.17 16.78
C GLU A 62 -11.26 28.82 15.71
N THR A 63 -10.45 29.78 15.29
CA THR A 63 -9.37 29.57 14.33
C THR A 63 -8.33 28.57 14.85
N ILE A 64 -7.91 28.70 16.12
CA ILE A 64 -6.95 27.78 16.76
C ILE A 64 -7.49 26.36 16.82
N LEU A 65 -8.77 26.18 17.16
CA LEU A 65 -9.36 24.84 17.24
C LEU A 65 -9.47 24.17 15.87
N ILE A 66 -9.82 24.94 14.84
CA ILE A 66 -9.89 24.44 13.46
C ILE A 66 -8.49 24.03 12.97
N THR A 67 -7.48 24.87 13.19
CA THR A 67 -6.09 24.56 12.77
C THR A 67 -5.56 23.35 13.51
N TRP A 68 -5.77 23.24 14.82
CA TRP A 68 -5.35 22.08 15.61
C TRP A 68 -6.00 20.78 15.11
N LYS A 69 -7.30 20.79 14.82
CA LYS A 69 -8.02 19.64 14.28
C LYS A 69 -7.46 19.21 12.92
N ASN A 70 -7.13 20.17 12.06
CA ASN A 70 -6.56 19.90 10.75
C ASN A 70 -5.15 19.31 10.86
N ILE A 71 -4.28 19.90 11.70
CA ILE A 71 -2.92 19.39 11.95
C ILE A 71 -2.97 17.96 12.49
N LYS A 72 -3.83 17.69 13.49
CA LYS A 72 -4.00 16.35 14.04
C LYS A 72 -4.43 15.35 12.97
N LYS A 73 -5.37 15.72 12.10
CA LYS A 73 -5.83 14.87 11.00
C LYS A 73 -4.74 14.57 9.97
N VAL A 74 -3.88 15.54 9.66
CA VAL A 74 -2.73 15.32 8.76
C VAL A 74 -1.71 14.39 9.43
N TYR A 75 -1.38 14.65 10.69
CA TYR A 75 -0.41 13.84 11.43
C TYR A 75 -0.86 12.39 11.59
N THR A 76 -2.12 12.14 11.96
CA THR A 76 -2.64 10.77 12.09
C THR A 76 -2.61 10.04 10.75
N LYS A 77 -2.98 10.71 9.65
CA LYS A 77 -2.90 10.12 8.31
C LYS A 77 -1.47 9.76 7.91
N ALA A 78 -0.49 10.61 8.24
CA ALA A 78 0.90 10.34 7.94
C ALA A 78 1.42 9.11 8.72
N CYS A 79 1.11 9.04 10.02
CA CYS A 79 1.47 7.91 10.87
C CYS A 79 0.80 6.61 10.40
N ASP A 80 -0.50 6.65 10.10
CA ASP A 80 -1.24 5.49 9.60
C ASP A 80 -0.70 5.01 8.25
N ASN A 81 -0.36 5.93 7.34
CA ASN A 81 0.26 5.58 6.07
C ASN A 81 1.62 4.92 6.26
N GLN A 82 2.49 5.49 7.10
CA GLN A 82 3.78 4.89 7.40
C GLN A 82 3.65 3.49 7.99
N TYR A 83 2.73 3.31 8.94
CA TYR A 83 2.44 1.98 9.52
C TYR A 83 1.95 0.99 8.47
N ARG A 84 1.06 1.42 7.57
CA ARG A 84 0.55 0.60 6.46
C ARG A 84 1.64 0.24 5.45
N ASP A 85 2.57 1.14 5.19
CA ASP A 85 3.69 0.89 4.28
C ASP A 85 4.66 -0.14 4.86
N VAL A 86 5.00 -0.02 6.15
CA VAL A 86 5.83 -1.01 6.86
C VAL A 86 5.14 -2.38 6.90
N GLN A 87 3.83 -2.41 7.17
CA GLN A 87 3.03 -3.63 7.13
C GLN A 87 3.03 -4.27 5.74
N ARG A 88 2.84 -3.48 4.69
CA ARG A 88 2.85 -3.96 3.30
C ARG A 88 4.23 -4.49 2.91
N GLU A 89 5.30 -3.82 3.31
CA GLU A 89 6.66 -4.30 3.06
C GLU A 89 6.91 -5.63 3.76
N LYS A 90 6.43 -5.78 5.01
CA LYS A 90 6.54 -7.03 5.76
C LYS A 90 5.75 -8.16 5.09
N GLN A 91 4.50 -7.91 4.70
CA GLN A 91 3.69 -8.89 3.96
C GLN A 91 4.34 -9.29 2.64
N ASN A 92 4.88 -8.32 1.89
CA ASN A 92 5.59 -8.59 0.64
C ASN A 92 6.84 -9.44 0.88
N LYS A 93 7.59 -9.17 1.96
CA LYS A 93 8.73 -10.01 2.37
C LYS A 93 8.27 -11.43 2.72
N GLU A 94 7.23 -11.59 3.53
CA GLU A 94 6.70 -12.91 3.89
C GLU A 94 6.25 -13.73 2.66
N ILE A 95 5.60 -13.07 1.68
CA ILE A 95 5.23 -13.70 0.41
C ILE A 95 6.47 -14.13 -0.38
N LEU A 96 7.49 -13.26 -0.48
CA LEU A 96 8.74 -13.60 -1.16
C LEU A 96 9.51 -14.72 -0.47
N GLU A 97 9.56 -14.73 0.86
CA GLU A 97 10.20 -15.79 1.64
C GLU A 97 9.49 -17.14 1.42
N SER A 98 8.16 -17.14 1.37
CA SER A 98 7.39 -18.35 1.02
C SER A 98 7.67 -18.80 -0.42
N LEU A 99 7.76 -17.86 -1.36
CA LEU A 99 8.10 -18.12 -2.76
C LEU A 99 9.50 -18.75 -2.88
N TRP A 100 10.51 -18.15 -2.23
CA TRP A 100 11.90 -18.63 -2.25
C TRP A 100 12.03 -20.00 -1.60
N THR A 101 11.41 -20.20 -0.43
CA THR A 101 11.39 -21.50 0.27
C THR A 101 10.81 -22.58 -0.65
N ARG A 102 9.69 -22.27 -1.32
CA ARG A 102 9.06 -23.22 -2.23
C ARG A 102 9.95 -23.57 -3.42
N ILE A 103 10.73 -22.62 -3.92
CA ILE A 103 11.68 -22.86 -5.02
C ILE A 103 12.88 -23.66 -4.54
N ASP A 104 13.36 -23.45 -3.31
CA ASP A 104 14.47 -24.22 -2.76
C ASP A 104 14.15 -25.71 -2.66
N GLU A 105 12.89 -26.05 -2.34
CA GLU A 105 12.37 -27.41 -2.30
C GLU A 105 12.26 -28.07 -3.69
N MET A 106 12.26 -27.28 -4.77
CA MET A 106 12.14 -27.81 -6.13
C MET A 106 13.40 -28.56 -6.56
N SER A 107 13.21 -29.62 -7.34
CA SER A 107 14.32 -30.31 -8.00
C SER A 107 15.02 -29.41 -9.02
N ASN A 108 16.27 -29.73 -9.37
CA ASN A 108 17.01 -28.99 -10.39
C ASN A 108 16.27 -28.93 -11.73
N VAL A 109 15.53 -29.99 -12.10
CA VAL A 109 14.75 -30.03 -13.34
C VAL A 109 13.60 -29.03 -13.31
N GLU A 110 12.93 -28.88 -12.17
CA GLU A 110 11.86 -27.91 -11.99
C GLU A 110 12.39 -26.47 -11.98
N LYS A 111 13.54 -26.23 -11.34
CA LYS A 111 14.22 -24.93 -11.37
C LYS A 111 14.58 -24.51 -12.80
N GLU A 112 15.04 -25.44 -13.64
CA GLU A 112 15.31 -25.17 -15.05
C GLU A 112 14.04 -24.82 -15.83
N LYS A 113 12.91 -25.50 -15.54
CA LYS A 113 11.60 -25.13 -16.12
C LYS A 113 11.14 -23.75 -15.66
N LEU A 114 11.38 -23.40 -14.40
CA LEU A 114 11.05 -22.07 -13.87
C LEU A 114 11.88 -20.98 -14.56
N LYS A 115 13.19 -21.20 -14.71
CA LYS A 115 14.09 -20.32 -15.47
C LYS A 115 13.66 -20.18 -16.93
N TYR A 116 13.19 -21.24 -17.56
CA TYR A 116 12.64 -21.18 -18.92
C TYR A 116 11.49 -20.16 -19.01
N PHE A 117 10.51 -20.22 -18.10
CA PHE A 117 9.41 -19.25 -18.09
C PHE A 117 9.88 -17.82 -17.88
N LEU A 118 10.85 -17.60 -16.98
CA LEU A 118 11.39 -16.26 -16.72
C LEU A 118 12.14 -15.70 -17.93
N ASN A 119 13.03 -16.50 -18.51
CA ASN A 119 13.88 -16.08 -19.63
C ASN A 119 13.09 -15.93 -20.93
N ASN A 120 11.97 -16.65 -21.08
CA ASN A 120 11.15 -16.62 -22.29
C ASN A 120 9.87 -15.79 -22.11
N ASN A 121 9.85 -14.79 -21.22
CA ASN A 121 8.71 -13.90 -21.01
C ASN A 121 7.36 -14.63 -20.83
N ASN A 122 7.37 -15.69 -20.01
CA ASN A 122 6.24 -16.56 -19.70
C ASN A 122 5.57 -17.21 -20.93
N GLN A 123 6.28 -17.40 -22.03
CA GLN A 123 5.74 -18.13 -23.18
C GLN A 123 5.50 -19.61 -22.82
N PRO A 124 4.50 -20.26 -23.46
CA PRO A 124 4.09 -21.60 -23.08
C PRO A 124 5.20 -22.65 -23.23
N LEU A 125 5.42 -23.43 -22.18
CA LEU A 125 6.23 -24.63 -22.22
C LEU A 125 5.38 -25.78 -22.75
N LEU A 126 5.81 -26.38 -23.86
CA LEU A 126 5.15 -27.51 -24.49
C LEU A 126 5.74 -28.82 -24.00
N GLU A 127 4.88 -29.78 -23.66
CA GLU A 127 5.28 -31.06 -23.09
C GLU A 127 4.41 -32.22 -23.59
N GLY A 128 5.02 -33.40 -23.62
CA GLY A 128 4.35 -34.65 -23.98
C GLY A 128 3.37 -35.12 -22.90
N ASN A 129 2.91 -36.37 -23.02
CA ASN A 129 2.04 -36.98 -22.02
C ASN A 129 2.85 -37.50 -20.82
N VAL A 130 3.40 -36.59 -20.02
CA VAL A 130 4.18 -36.94 -18.82
C VAL A 130 3.30 -36.80 -17.58
N SER A 131 3.28 -37.84 -16.75
CA SER A 131 2.65 -37.80 -15.43
C SER A 131 3.67 -37.34 -14.41
N TYR A 132 3.37 -36.22 -13.75
CA TYR A 132 4.20 -35.65 -12.70
C TYR A 132 3.68 -36.04 -11.32
N SER A 133 4.58 -36.15 -10.35
CA SER A 133 4.23 -36.41 -8.95
C SER A 133 3.41 -35.25 -8.36
N TYR A 134 2.70 -35.54 -7.27
CA TYR A 134 2.05 -34.52 -6.46
C TYR A 134 3.13 -33.58 -5.89
N GLY A 135 2.96 -32.27 -6.11
CA GLY A 135 3.92 -31.25 -5.68
C GLY A 135 4.97 -30.86 -6.72
N HIS A 136 5.01 -31.48 -7.89
CA HIS A 136 5.88 -31.02 -8.98
C HIS A 136 5.36 -29.70 -9.58
N LEU A 137 6.25 -28.79 -10.02
CA LEU A 137 5.91 -27.48 -10.61
C LEU A 137 4.79 -27.58 -11.66
N LEU A 138 4.96 -28.46 -12.66
CA LEU A 138 4.00 -28.64 -13.75
C LEU A 138 2.70 -29.37 -13.37
N ASN A 139 2.57 -29.80 -12.12
CA ASN A 139 1.35 -30.40 -11.55
C ASN A 139 0.91 -29.66 -10.29
N SER A 140 1.27 -28.38 -10.20
CA SER A 140 0.94 -27.50 -9.10
C SER A 140 0.07 -26.34 -9.59
N ASP A 141 -0.51 -25.62 -8.63
CA ASP A 141 -1.33 -24.44 -8.91
C ASP A 141 -0.49 -23.27 -9.44
N TRP A 142 0.83 -23.37 -9.55
CA TRP A 142 1.66 -22.30 -10.12
C TRP A 142 1.54 -22.16 -11.63
N VAL A 143 1.03 -23.18 -12.32
CA VAL A 143 0.92 -23.19 -13.78
C VAL A 143 -0.51 -23.44 -14.24
N HIS A 144 -0.89 -22.77 -15.32
CA HIS A 144 -2.06 -23.13 -16.11
C HIS A 144 -1.68 -24.23 -17.10
N LYS A 145 -2.23 -25.43 -16.87
CA LYS A 145 -2.13 -26.57 -17.79
C LYS A 145 -3.31 -26.55 -18.74
N THR A 146 -3.06 -26.47 -20.05
CA THR A 146 -4.09 -26.62 -21.07
C THR A 146 -3.69 -27.69 -22.09
N GLN A 147 -4.69 -28.30 -22.74
CA GLN A 147 -4.41 -29.21 -23.85
C GLN A 147 -3.86 -28.44 -25.03
N TYR A 148 -2.85 -29.02 -25.69
CA TYR A 148 -2.25 -28.50 -26.90
C TYR A 148 -2.77 -29.30 -28.10
N THR A 149 -3.29 -28.60 -29.11
CA THR A 149 -4.05 -29.20 -30.21
C THR A 149 -3.32 -29.17 -31.56
N SER A 150 -2.10 -28.62 -31.62
CA SER A 150 -1.33 -28.60 -32.88
C SER A 150 -0.64 -29.95 -33.15
N ASN A 151 -0.45 -30.25 -34.44
CA ASN A 151 0.26 -31.44 -34.91
C ASN A 151 1.78 -31.23 -35.02
N GLU A 152 2.29 -30.11 -34.53
CA GLU A 152 3.71 -29.79 -34.54
C GLU A 152 4.51 -30.79 -33.69
N GLN A 153 5.66 -31.23 -34.22
CA GLN A 153 6.57 -32.12 -33.52
C GLN A 153 7.72 -31.32 -32.92
N ILE A 154 8.02 -31.57 -31.64
CA ILE A 154 9.10 -30.90 -30.91
C ILE A 154 10.28 -31.86 -30.79
N LYS A 155 11.49 -31.32 -30.96
CA LYS A 155 12.75 -32.02 -30.74
C LYS A 155 13.25 -31.72 -29.33
N GLN A 156 13.52 -32.74 -28.54
CA GLN A 156 14.13 -32.63 -27.22
C GLN A 156 15.40 -33.46 -27.16
N LYS A 157 16.48 -32.83 -26.74
CA LYS A 157 17.76 -33.50 -26.49
C LYS A 157 17.77 -33.98 -25.04
N VAL A 158 18.07 -35.26 -24.84
CA VAL A 158 18.12 -35.88 -23.53
C VAL A 158 19.47 -36.55 -23.35
N ASN A 159 20.07 -36.35 -22.18
CA ASN A 159 21.29 -37.05 -21.79
C ASN A 159 20.91 -38.43 -21.25
N ILE A 160 21.33 -39.49 -21.94
CA ILE A 160 21.13 -40.86 -21.50
C ILE A 160 22.46 -41.42 -21.04
N ILE A 161 22.47 -41.95 -19.82
CA ILE A 161 23.63 -42.66 -19.28
C ILE A 161 23.45 -44.14 -19.65
N LYS A 162 24.31 -44.65 -20.53
CA LYS A 162 24.42 -46.08 -20.86
C LYS A 162 25.84 -46.52 -20.57
N ASN A 163 26.01 -47.54 -19.72
CA ASN A 163 27.32 -48.11 -19.35
C ASN A 163 28.35 -47.08 -18.86
N GLY A 164 27.93 -46.10 -18.04
CA GLY A 164 28.81 -45.06 -17.51
C GLY A 164 29.23 -43.97 -18.50
N GLN A 165 28.78 -44.05 -19.77
CA GLN A 165 28.98 -43.01 -20.77
C GLN A 165 27.69 -42.21 -20.96
N THR A 166 27.81 -40.88 -20.98
CA THR A 166 26.69 -39.97 -21.27
C THR A 166 26.62 -39.76 -22.77
N LYS A 167 25.49 -40.12 -23.39
CA LYS A 167 25.21 -39.88 -24.81
C LYS A 167 24.00 -38.95 -24.93
N ILE A 168 24.11 -37.96 -25.82
CA ILE A 168 22.99 -37.09 -26.18
C ILE A 168 22.16 -37.82 -27.24
N GLU A 169 20.91 -38.13 -26.92
CA GLU A 169 19.93 -38.65 -27.89
C GLU A 169 18.85 -37.58 -28.12
N GLU A 170 18.44 -37.40 -29.38
CA GLU A 170 17.38 -36.45 -29.76
C GLU A 170 16.07 -37.21 -29.97
N PHE A 171 15.05 -36.82 -29.21
CA PHE A 171 13.71 -37.39 -29.27
C PHE A 171 12.76 -36.42 -29.96
N VAL A 172 11.99 -36.94 -30.90
CA VAL A 172 10.89 -36.19 -31.53
C VAL A 172 9.59 -36.65 -30.88
N TYR A 173 8.81 -35.72 -30.34
CA TYR A 173 7.52 -36.02 -29.74
C TYR A 173 6.46 -35.00 -30.13
N SER A 174 5.20 -35.45 -30.07
CA SER A 174 4.04 -34.57 -30.22
C SER A 174 3.62 -34.08 -28.82
N PRO A 175 3.71 -32.77 -28.54
CA PRO A 175 3.25 -32.20 -27.29
C PRO A 175 1.74 -32.42 -27.13
N LYS A 176 1.31 -32.72 -25.92
CA LYS A 176 -0.12 -32.86 -25.56
C LYS A 176 -0.61 -31.74 -24.67
N TYR A 177 0.30 -31.11 -23.93
CA TYR A 177 -0.02 -30.08 -22.97
C TYR A 177 0.90 -28.88 -23.17
N GLN A 178 0.33 -27.71 -22.88
CA GLN A 178 1.09 -26.50 -22.71
C GLN A 178 0.92 -25.99 -21.28
N TYR A 179 1.98 -25.39 -20.76
CA TYR A 179 2.06 -24.88 -19.42
C TYR A 179 2.50 -23.43 -19.46
N VAL A 180 1.83 -22.57 -18.70
CA VAL A 180 2.18 -21.14 -18.54
C VAL A 180 2.13 -20.84 -17.05
N LEU A 181 3.09 -20.08 -16.49
CA LEU A 181 2.98 -19.67 -15.09
C LEU A 181 1.76 -18.77 -14.93
N GLN A 182 1.07 -18.91 -13.80
CA GLN A 182 0.04 -17.94 -13.44
C GLN A 182 0.66 -16.55 -13.36
N GLU A 183 -0.07 -15.55 -13.87
CA GLU A 183 0.43 -14.18 -14.01
C GLU A 183 1.02 -13.63 -12.70
N HIS A 184 0.30 -13.83 -11.59
CA HIS A 184 0.75 -13.34 -10.28
C HIS A 184 2.02 -14.02 -9.78
N ILE A 185 2.26 -15.29 -10.14
CA ILE A 185 3.50 -16.01 -9.80
C ILE A 185 4.65 -15.50 -10.68
N TYR A 186 4.41 -15.35 -11.98
CA TYR A 186 5.40 -14.82 -12.92
C TYR A 186 5.85 -13.41 -12.51
N GLU A 187 4.92 -12.51 -12.23
CA GLU A 187 5.23 -11.14 -11.81
C GLU A 187 5.94 -11.10 -10.44
N ALA A 188 5.58 -11.97 -9.49
CA ALA A 188 6.29 -12.06 -8.21
C ALA A 188 7.74 -12.52 -8.37
N LEU A 189 7.99 -13.51 -9.24
CA LEU A 189 9.34 -13.99 -9.54
C LEU A 189 10.17 -12.96 -10.29
N LYS A 190 9.57 -12.29 -11.26
CA LYS A 190 10.20 -11.20 -12.00
C LYS A 190 10.57 -10.04 -11.08
N TYR A 191 9.65 -9.62 -10.22
CA TYR A 191 9.92 -8.62 -9.18
C TYR A 191 11.07 -9.03 -8.27
N SER A 192 11.10 -10.31 -7.84
CA SER A 192 12.19 -10.84 -7.02
C SER A 192 13.53 -10.73 -7.73
N LEU A 193 13.59 -11.13 -9.01
CA LEU A 193 14.79 -11.08 -9.82
C LEU A 193 15.26 -9.63 -10.06
N GLU A 194 14.35 -8.71 -10.39
CA GLU A 194 14.67 -7.30 -10.63
C GLU A 194 15.14 -6.57 -9.37
N LYS A 195 14.53 -6.86 -8.21
CA LYS A 195 14.83 -6.15 -6.97
C LYS A 195 15.98 -6.77 -6.17
N TYR A 196 16.09 -8.09 -6.16
CA TYR A 196 17.04 -8.84 -5.32
C TYR A 196 18.09 -9.62 -6.12
N GLY A 197 17.94 -9.72 -7.45
CA GLY A 197 18.88 -10.48 -8.30
C GLY A 197 18.74 -11.99 -8.18
N ARG A 198 17.70 -12.49 -7.51
CA ARG A 198 17.52 -13.92 -7.20
C ARG A 198 16.05 -14.33 -7.19
N ILE A 199 15.78 -15.61 -7.41
CA ILE A 199 14.45 -16.24 -7.31
C ILE A 199 14.41 -17.34 -6.24
N SER A 200 15.53 -17.67 -5.61
CA SER A 200 15.64 -18.62 -4.50
C SER A 200 16.62 -18.12 -3.44
N HIS A 201 16.73 -18.79 -2.29
CA HIS A 201 17.72 -18.39 -1.27
C HIS A 201 19.15 -18.72 -1.67
N PHE A 202 19.32 -19.73 -2.54
CA PHE A 202 20.61 -20.33 -2.88
C PHE A 202 21.03 -20.14 -4.33
N ASP A 203 20.41 -19.16 -5.03
CA ASP A 203 20.85 -18.75 -6.37
C ASP A 203 22.22 -18.05 -6.35
#